data_AF-A0A8T1TEV2-F1
#
_entry.id   AF-A0A8T1TEV2-F1
#
_cell.length_a   1.000
_cell.length_b   1.000
_cell.length_c   1.000
_cell.angle_alpha   90.00
_cell.angle_beta   90.00
_cell.angle_gamma   90.00
#
_symmetry.space_group_name_H-M   'P 1'
#
loop_
_entity.id
_entity.type
_entity.pdbx_description
1 polymer ?
#
loop_
_entity_poly.entity_id
_entity_poly.type
_entity_poly.pdbx_seq_one_letter_code
_entity_poly.pdbx_strand_id
1 'polypeptide(L)'
;QMYRSTKGASKARRDQINAEIRNLKELLPIPEGDKVRLSYLHIMSLACIYTRKSIFFAKGALGGLESLLSSQDLEEFVQTLPGFLLVFTGEGKLIYVSENVAEHLGHSM
;
A
#
# COMPACT_ATOMS: atom_id res chain seq x y z
N GLN A 1 44.03 -7.84 -23.17
CA GLN A 1 42.97 -6.96 -22.63
C GLN A 1 42.21 -7.76 -21.58
N MET A 2 42.33 -7.42 -20.29
CA MET A 2 41.74 -8.23 -19.20
C MET A 2 40.23 -7.99 -19.14
N TYR A 3 39.42 -9.03 -19.35
CA TYR A 3 37.96 -8.95 -19.23
C TYR A 3 37.59 -8.72 -17.75
N ARG A 4 37.29 -7.47 -17.39
CA ARG A 4 36.82 -7.14 -16.04
C ARG A 4 35.41 -7.73 -15.86
N SER A 5 35.29 -8.70 -14.97
CA SER A 5 34.02 -9.34 -14.63
C SER A 5 33.07 -8.35 -13.95
N THR A 6 31.98 -7.98 -14.62
CA THR A 6 30.93 -7.10 -14.06
C THR A 6 30.01 -7.82 -13.06
N LYS A 7 30.23 -9.12 -12.83
CA LYS A 7 29.39 -9.99 -12.00
C LYS A 7 29.29 -9.51 -10.54
N GLY A 8 30.41 -9.05 -9.96
CA GLY A 8 30.44 -8.55 -8.58
C GLY A 8 29.64 -7.25 -8.40
N ALA A 9 29.85 -6.29 -9.31
CA ALA A 9 29.13 -5.01 -9.29
C ALA A 9 27.61 -5.20 -9.51
N SER A 10 27.24 -6.09 -10.44
CA SER A 10 25.83 -6.44 -10.67
C SER A 10 25.18 -7.11 -9.46
N LYS A 11 25.91 -7.97 -8.73
CA LYS A 11 25.43 -8.58 -7.50
C LYS A 11 25.21 -7.52 -6.41
N ALA A 12 26.21 -6.68 -6.14
CA ALA A 12 26.11 -5.61 -5.14
C ALA A 12 24.93 -4.68 -5.40
N ARG A 13 24.69 -4.31 -6.67
CA ARG A 13 23.52 -3.50 -7.05
C ARG A 13 22.19 -4.21 -6.76
N ARG A 14 22.08 -5.51 -7.06
CA ARG A 14 20.87 -6.29 -6.76
C ARG A 14 20.65 -6.41 -5.25
N ASP A 15 21.72 -6.63 -4.49
CA ASP A 15 21.66 -6.74 -3.03
C ASP A 15 21.20 -5.41 -2.40
N GLN A 16 21.67 -4.29 -2.92
CA GLN A 16 21.22 -2.95 -2.52
C GLN A 16 19.73 -2.74 -2.81
N ILE A 17 19.25 -3.07 -4.02
CA ILE A 17 17.81 -2.98 -4.35
C ILE A 17 16.98 -3.85 -3.40
N ASN A 18 17.43 -5.08 -3.11
CA ASN A 18 16.71 -5.97 -2.21
C ASN A 18 16.70 -5.44 -0.76
N ALA A 19 17.76 -4.74 -0.33
CA ALA A 19 17.79 -4.08 0.97
C ALA A 19 16.77 -2.94 1.04
N GLU A 20 16.68 -2.11 0.01
CA GLU A 20 15.69 -1.03 -0.05
C GLU A 20 14.25 -1.55 -0.11
N ILE A 21 13.98 -2.65 -0.83
CA ILE A 21 12.66 -3.28 -0.83
C ILE A 21 12.27 -3.78 0.57
N ARG A 22 13.23 -4.33 1.33
CA ARG A 22 12.99 -4.70 2.73
C ARG A 22 12.73 -3.49 3.61
N ASN A 23 13.46 -2.39 3.41
CA ASN A 23 13.21 -1.14 4.13
C ASN A 23 11.81 -0.58 3.83
N LEU A 24 11.37 -0.60 2.57
CA LEU A 24 10.02 -0.19 2.17
C LEU A 24 8.93 -0.99 2.87
N LYS A 25 9.11 -2.30 3.02
CA LYS A 25 8.16 -3.17 3.73
C LYS A 25 7.93 -2.71 5.17
N GLU A 26 8.99 -2.34 5.88
CA GLU A 26 8.90 -1.90 7.28
C GLU A 26 8.11 -0.60 7.43
N LEU A 27 8.17 0.28 6.42
CA LEU A 27 7.47 1.57 6.39
C LEU A 27 5.98 1.47 6.01
N LEU A 28 5.49 0.31 5.57
CA LEU A 28 4.08 0.15 5.20
C LEU A 28 3.19 0.20 6.45
N PRO A 29 2.04 0.91 6.39
CA PRO A 29 1.10 1.05 7.52
C PRO A 29 0.19 -0.17 7.63
N ILE A 30 0.77 -1.34 7.86
CA ILE A 30 0.06 -2.61 8.04
C ILE A 30 0.63 -3.35 9.26
N PRO A 31 -0.13 -4.27 9.88
CA PRO A 31 0.35 -5.06 11.01
C PRO A 31 1.57 -5.93 10.65
N GLU A 32 2.45 -6.15 11.63
CA GLU A 32 3.66 -6.97 11.46
C GLU A 32 3.35 -8.41 11.02
N GLY A 33 2.23 -8.98 11.46
CA GLY A 33 1.79 -10.31 11.04
C GLY A 33 1.61 -10.44 9.52
N ASP A 34 1.08 -9.39 8.89
CA ASP A 34 0.78 -9.38 7.46
C ASP A 34 2.02 -9.07 6.64
N LYS A 35 2.91 -8.21 7.17
CA LYS A 35 4.21 -7.88 6.57
C LYS A 35 5.00 -9.15 6.23
N VAL A 36 5.01 -10.16 7.10
CA VAL A 36 5.78 -11.41 6.91
C VAL A 36 5.38 -12.15 5.62
N ARG A 37 4.11 -12.06 5.21
CA ARG A 37 3.55 -12.81 4.06
C ARG A 37 3.76 -12.08 2.72
N LEU A 38 4.27 -10.85 2.72
CA LEU A 38 4.40 -10.05 1.51
C LEU A 38 5.56 -10.49 0.62
N SER A 39 5.25 -10.75 -0.65
CA SER A 39 6.25 -10.86 -1.72
C SER A 39 6.80 -9.47 -2.10
N TYR A 40 7.92 -9.43 -2.83
CA TYR A 40 8.46 -8.16 -3.34
C TYR A 40 7.48 -7.42 -4.24
N LEU A 41 6.66 -8.14 -5.01
CA LEU A 41 5.63 -7.53 -5.84
C LEU A 41 4.52 -6.91 -4.98
N HIS A 42 4.11 -7.58 -3.90
CA HIS A 42 3.12 -7.03 -2.97
C HIS A 42 3.65 -5.76 -2.29
N ILE A 43 4.90 -5.79 -1.80
CA ILE A 43 5.55 -4.62 -1.18
C ILE A 43 5.55 -3.44 -2.16
N MET A 44 5.99 -3.66 -3.40
CA MET A 44 6.02 -2.61 -4.42
C MET A 44 4.61 -2.10 -4.76
N SER A 45 3.63 -2.99 -4.91
CA SER A 45 2.24 -2.63 -5.19
C SER A 45 1.64 -1.77 -4.07
N LEU A 46 1.77 -2.21 -2.82
CA LEU A 46 1.29 -1.51 -1.64
C LEU A 46 1.98 -0.15 -1.48
N ALA A 47 3.30 -0.08 -1.69
CA ALA A 47 4.02 1.19 -1.67
C ALA A 47 3.49 2.14 -2.75
N CYS A 48 3.29 1.67 -3.99
CA CYS A 48 2.70 2.49 -5.05
C CYS A 48 1.28 2.95 -4.73
N ILE A 49 0.42 2.08 -4.18
CA ILE A 49 -0.95 2.41 -3.79
C ILE A 49 -0.93 3.44 -2.64
N TYR A 50 -0.09 3.24 -1.63
CA TYR A 50 0.02 4.13 -0.49
C TYR A 50 0.50 5.54 -0.88
N THR A 51 1.54 5.64 -1.71
CA THR A 51 1.99 6.92 -2.25
C THR A 51 0.90 7.59 -3.08
N ARG A 52 0.17 6.82 -3.90
CA ARG A 52 -0.95 7.32 -4.71
C ARG A 52 -2.08 7.84 -3.81
N LYS A 53 -2.45 7.10 -2.77
CA LYS A 53 -3.43 7.50 -1.74
C LYS A 53 -3.03 8.82 -1.10
N SER A 54 -1.79 8.91 -0.61
CA SER A 54 -1.26 10.12 0.02
C SER A 54 -1.34 11.34 -0.90
N ILE A 55 -0.89 11.22 -2.15
CA ILE A 55 -0.92 12.34 -3.12
C ILE A 55 -2.36 12.72 -3.50
N PHE A 56 -3.24 11.74 -3.70
CA PHE A 56 -4.63 11.99 -4.09
C PHE A 56 -5.39 12.75 -3.00
N PHE A 57 -5.30 12.27 -1.75
CA PHE A 57 -5.98 12.90 -0.62
C PHE A 57 -5.28 14.17 -0.10
N ALA A 58 -3.98 14.36 -0.37
CA ALA A 58 -3.32 15.64 -0.09
C ALA A 58 -3.77 16.75 -1.07
N LYS A 59 -4.10 16.40 -2.33
CA LYS A 59 -4.57 17.36 -3.34
C LYS A 59 -6.04 17.73 -3.15
N GLY A 60 -6.89 16.77 -2.79
CA GLY A 60 -8.26 17.03 -2.38
C GLY A 60 -8.28 17.33 -0.89
N ALA A 61 -8.01 18.58 -0.49
CA ALA A 61 -7.94 19.00 0.90
C ALA A 61 -9.12 18.45 1.74
N LEU A 62 -8.90 17.32 2.41
CA LEU A 62 -9.78 16.76 3.45
C LEU A 62 -9.81 17.63 4.71
N GLY A 63 -9.10 18.76 4.72
CA GLY A 63 -9.00 19.70 5.84
C GLY A 63 -10.34 20.30 6.31
N GLY A 64 -11.46 19.99 5.65
CA GLY A 64 -12.81 20.32 6.12
C GLY A 64 -13.67 19.13 6.58
N LEU A 65 -13.37 17.88 6.18
CA LEU A 65 -14.25 16.73 6.43
C LEU A 65 -13.89 15.95 7.71
N GLU A 66 -12.62 15.97 8.13
CA GLU A 66 -12.22 15.35 9.42
C GLU A 66 -12.85 16.04 10.64
N SER A 67 -13.42 17.24 10.45
CA SER A 67 -14.15 17.99 11.48
C SER A 67 -15.63 17.60 11.57
N LEU A 68 -16.21 16.95 10.55
CA LEU A 68 -17.65 16.69 10.47
C LEU A 68 -18.09 15.32 10.98
N LEU A 69 -17.20 14.33 11.01
CA LEU A 69 -17.50 12.98 11.51
C LEU A 69 -16.31 12.46 12.32
N SER A 70 -16.57 11.84 13.46
CA SER A 70 -15.51 11.20 14.23
C SER A 70 -15.00 9.96 13.48
N SER A 71 -13.74 9.58 13.73
CA SER A 71 -13.18 8.35 13.12
C SER A 71 -13.99 7.10 13.47
N GLN A 72 -14.63 7.07 14.65
CA GLN A 72 -15.49 5.97 15.09
C GLN A 72 -16.79 5.88 14.28
N ASP A 73 -17.47 7.00 14.03
CA ASP A 73 -18.71 7.00 13.24
C ASP A 73 -18.46 6.50 11.81
N LEU A 74 -17.31 6.86 11.24
CA LEU A 74 -16.94 6.43 9.89
C LEU A 74 -16.60 4.94 9.83
N GLU A 75 -15.98 4.40 10.88
CA GLU A 75 -15.69 2.98 10.99
C GLU A 75 -16.96 2.15 11.14
N GLU A 76 -17.89 2.58 12.01
CA GLU A 76 -19.21 1.93 12.18
C GLU A 76 -20.05 2.00 10.88
N PHE A 77 -20.00 3.13 10.18
CA PHE A 77 -20.63 3.27 8.87
C PHE A 77 -20.06 2.27 7.85
N VAL A 78 -18.73 2.12 7.80
CA VAL A 78 -18.07 1.16 6.90
C VAL A 78 -18.42 -0.28 7.28
N GLN A 79 -18.53 -0.62 8.56
CA GLN A 79 -18.90 -1.96 8.99
C GLN A 79 -20.38 -2.29 8.71
N THR A 80 -21.27 -1.30 8.71
CA THR A 80 -22.71 -1.51 8.46
C THR A 80 -23.09 -1.52 6.97
N LEU A 81 -22.15 -1.18 6.08
CA LEU A 81 -22.36 -1.19 4.64
C LEU A 81 -22.62 -2.63 4.11
N PRO A 82 -23.69 -2.87 3.34
CA PRO A 82 -23.93 -4.15 2.66
C PRO A 82 -23.02 -4.29 1.42
N GLY A 83 -21.71 -4.27 1.65
CA GLY A 83 -20.66 -4.26 0.64
C GLY A 83 -19.40 -3.59 1.17
N PHE A 84 -18.45 -3.29 0.29
CA PHE A 84 -17.19 -2.61 0.64
C PHE A 84 -16.91 -1.48 -0.34
N LEU A 85 -16.04 -0.56 0.05
CA LEU A 85 -15.65 0.58 -0.75
C LEU A 85 -14.39 0.28 -1.55
N LEU A 86 -14.42 0.66 -2.83
CA LEU A 86 -13.27 0.71 -3.70
C LEU A 86 -13.11 2.11 -4.27
N VAL A 87 -11.90 2.64 -4.21
CA VAL A 87 -11.58 3.96 -4.75
C VAL A 87 -10.54 3.81 -5.84
N PHE A 88 -10.81 4.37 -7.02
CA PHE A 88 -9.93 4.35 -8.18
C PHE A 88 -9.64 5.77 -8.67
N THR A 89 -8.50 5.95 -9.36
CA THR A 89 -8.26 7.14 -10.18
C THR A 89 -9.12 7.08 -11.44
N GLY A 90 -9.25 8.21 -12.16
CA GLY A 90 -9.89 8.24 -13.48
C GLY A 90 -9.21 7.36 -14.55
N GLU A 91 -7.97 6.90 -14.29
CA GLU A 91 -7.25 5.95 -15.13
C GLU A 91 -7.48 4.47 -14.71
N GLY A 92 -8.34 4.22 -13.73
CA GLY A 92 -8.63 2.87 -13.23
C GLY A 92 -7.58 2.31 -12.26
N LYS A 93 -6.68 3.14 -11.69
CA LYS A 93 -5.70 2.68 -10.70
C LYS A 93 -6.29 2.68 -9.31
N LEU A 94 -6.19 1.56 -8.59
CA LEU A 94 -6.68 1.42 -7.22
C LEU A 94 -5.95 2.39 -6.27
N ILE A 95 -6.72 3.04 -5.39
CA ILE A 95 -6.23 4.00 -4.38
C ILE A 95 -6.49 3.48 -2.97
N TYR A 96 -7.68 2.90 -2.74
CA TYR A 96 -8.10 2.45 -1.43
C TYR A 96 -9.15 1.33 -1.54
N VAL A 97 -9.13 0.45 -0.55
CA VAL A 97 -10.11 -0.62 -0.30
C VAL A 97 -10.47 -0.54 1.18
N SER A 98 -11.75 -0.58 1.52
CA SER A 98 -12.18 -0.64 2.93
C SER A 98 -11.89 -2.00 3.55
N GLU A 99 -11.69 -2.02 4.87
CA GLU A 99 -11.24 -3.22 5.60
C GLU A 99 -12.29 -4.35 5.58
N ASN A 100 -13.58 -4.01 5.57
CA ASN A 100 -14.70 -4.95 5.51
C ASN A 100 -14.79 -5.74 4.18
N VAL A 101 -13.90 -5.49 3.21
CA VAL A 101 -13.78 -6.31 1.99
C VAL A 101 -13.53 -7.79 2.32
N ALA A 102 -12.82 -8.07 3.42
CA ALA A 102 -12.49 -9.43 3.83
C ALA A 102 -13.74 -10.27 4.15
N GLU A 103 -14.78 -9.64 4.71
CA GLU A 103 -16.06 -10.28 5.05
C GLU A 103 -16.85 -10.68 3.81
N HIS A 104 -16.67 -9.95 2.71
CA HIS A 104 -17.43 -10.13 1.48
C HIS A 104 -16.72 -11.03 0.46
N LEU A 105 -15.38 -10.96 0.39
CA LEU A 105 -14.59 -11.69 -0.61
C LEU A 105 -13.75 -12.83 -0.03
N GLY A 106 -13.67 -12.96 1.30
CA GLY A 106 -12.86 -14.00 1.95
C GLY A 106 -11.35 -13.84 1.73
N HIS A 107 -10.90 -12.68 1.27
CA HIS A 107 -9.48 -12.38 1.04
C HIS A 107 -8.94 -11.46 2.13
N SER A 108 -7.98 -11.97 2.91
CA SER A 108 -6.99 -11.15 3.63
C SER A 108 -6.10 -10.49 2.59
N MET A 109 -5.88 -9.17 2.68
CA MET A 109 -4.68 -8.57 2.10
C MET A 109 -3.42 -9.16 2.76
#